data_AF-A0A927Q6S7-F1
#
_entry.id   AF-A0A927Q6S7-F1
#
_cell.length_a   1.000
_cell.length_b   1.000
_cell.length_c   1.000
_cell.angle_alpha   90.00
_cell.angle_beta   90.00
_cell.angle_gamma   90.00
#
_symmetry.space_group_name_H-M   'P 1'
#
loop_
_entity.id
_entity.type
_entity.pdbx_description
1 polymer ?
#
loop_
_entity_poly.entity_id
_entity_poly.type
_entity_poly.pdbx_seq_one_letter_code
_entity_poly.pdbx_strand_id
1 'polypeptide(L)'
;MGLDAMRRCARGISFSEGRQHGAWRVARCRCDAHPRRASRAGASVEGGRAVIRRHARCAGHEDGIDGPRTNCTGRRVDPAVTAGIAPLTLGATQRSRTTRMQMEWSAFTLLMALALAVPARAQDAAKPAPDWDSEPAQVFVEGDALHYYGALEVRDVNRLLQALVAAPATVSRLVVTSRGGDAVAAIAAGEAVHARGLAVEVVGRGCGSSCANYLFVPARSRTIAPGSLVMFHNSCPTGFSEDPAYWRGWLRHNYGGALRIERSEARTAGTDEDVRRQFEQDLEAHAAQFVQTVRDTKAGHRRIFDGSGIDDRLLCLGDHLELPRVTGTDGGYMYTLDPVDMARFGVCDVAAPDDYVARAERYFRSRADLQGRVGVVRLADHPGFVPQPGVACR
;
A
#
# COMPACT_ATOMS: atom_id res chain seq x y z
N MET A 1 -19.38 0.92 -4.09
CA MET A 1 -19.20 -0.05 -2.98
C MET A 1 -18.14 -1.12 -3.28
N GLY A 2 -17.86 -1.51 -4.54
CA GLY A 2 -17.02 -2.68 -4.87
C GLY A 2 -15.59 -2.77 -4.30
N LEU A 3 -14.91 -1.63 -4.02
CA LEU A 3 -13.56 -1.66 -3.41
C LEU A 3 -13.51 -2.45 -2.09
N ASP A 4 -14.59 -2.44 -1.31
CA ASP A 4 -14.64 -3.13 -0.01
C ASP A 4 -15.11 -4.60 -0.11
N ALA A 5 -15.56 -5.04 -1.30
CA ALA A 5 -15.85 -6.43 -1.64
C ALA A 5 -14.58 -7.16 -2.12
N MET A 6 -13.78 -6.55 -3.00
CA MET A 6 -12.46 -7.10 -3.36
C MET A 6 -11.52 -7.15 -2.15
N ARG A 7 -11.56 -6.15 -1.25
CA ARG A 7 -10.87 -6.23 0.06
C ARG A 7 -11.35 -7.40 0.93
N ARG A 8 -12.59 -7.86 0.79
CA ARG A 8 -13.09 -9.06 1.49
C ARG A 8 -12.63 -10.36 0.84
N CYS A 9 -12.56 -10.44 -0.48
CA CYS A 9 -11.98 -11.60 -1.18
C CYS A 9 -10.47 -11.72 -0.92
N ALA A 10 -9.72 -10.60 -0.93
CA ALA A 10 -8.29 -10.59 -0.60
C ALA A 10 -8.01 -10.95 0.87
N ARG A 11 -8.90 -10.55 1.81
CA ARG A 11 -8.85 -10.98 3.23
C ARG A 11 -9.07 -12.49 3.42
N GLY A 12 -9.39 -13.25 2.37
CA GLY A 12 -9.37 -14.72 2.38
C GLY A 12 -7.98 -15.33 2.62
N ILE A 13 -6.89 -14.56 2.43
CA ILE A 13 -5.51 -14.96 2.76
C ILE A 13 -5.07 -14.28 4.07
N SER A 14 -5.91 -14.36 5.11
CA SER A 14 -5.53 -14.00 6.49
C SER A 14 -5.19 -15.26 7.29
N PHE A 15 -3.97 -15.33 7.79
CA PHE A 15 -3.44 -16.48 8.54
C PHE A 15 -4.02 -16.51 9.97
N SER A 16 -5.19 -17.11 10.12
CA SER A 16 -5.78 -17.41 11.43
C SER A 16 -5.27 -18.75 11.97
N GLU A 17 -4.35 -18.70 12.95
CA GLU A 17 -4.06 -19.88 13.77
C GLU A 17 -5.28 -20.20 14.65
N GLY A 18 -5.67 -21.48 14.66
CA GLY A 18 -7.03 -21.86 15.03
C GLY A 18 -7.33 -21.84 16.53
N ARG A 19 -8.54 -21.42 16.88
CA ARG A 19 -9.28 -21.96 18.03
C ARG A 19 -10.48 -22.74 17.52
N GLN A 20 -10.60 -24.00 17.94
CA GLN A 20 -11.70 -24.87 17.55
C GLN A 20 -12.98 -24.47 18.29
N HIS A 21 -14.11 -24.39 17.58
CA HIS A 21 -15.41 -25.00 17.89
C HIS A 21 -16.51 -24.35 17.00
N GLY A 22 -17.50 -25.14 16.59
CA GLY A 22 -18.62 -24.70 15.73
C GLY A 22 -18.54 -25.27 14.32
N ALA A 23 -19.44 -26.21 14.00
CA ALA A 23 -19.45 -26.91 12.71
C ALA A 23 -20.39 -26.24 11.71
N TRP A 24 -19.91 -26.02 10.48
CA TRP A 24 -20.74 -25.72 9.31
C TRP A 24 -20.48 -26.73 8.19
N ARG A 25 -21.54 -27.26 7.60
CA ARG A 25 -21.46 -28.30 6.56
C ARG A 25 -21.25 -27.66 5.19
N VAL A 26 -20.07 -27.79 4.61
CA VAL A 26 -19.84 -27.45 3.20
C VAL A 26 -20.41 -28.56 2.32
N ALA A 27 -21.42 -28.25 1.52
CA ALA A 27 -21.95 -29.16 0.52
C ALA A 27 -20.95 -29.31 -0.63
N ARG A 28 -20.47 -30.54 -0.88
CA ARG A 28 -19.60 -30.85 -2.02
C ARG A 28 -20.44 -31.02 -3.29
N CYS A 29 -20.49 -30.01 -4.14
CA CYS A 29 -20.90 -30.21 -5.53
C CYS A 29 -19.84 -31.06 -6.25
N ARG A 30 -20.17 -32.32 -6.58
CA ARG A 30 -19.40 -33.11 -7.56
C ARG A 30 -19.81 -32.72 -8.96
N CYS A 31 -18.83 -32.55 -9.84
CA CYS A 31 -19.04 -32.54 -11.29
C CYS A 31 -18.53 -33.87 -11.83
N ASP A 32 -19.40 -34.88 -11.91
CA ASP A 32 -19.03 -36.20 -12.43
C ASP A 32 -18.90 -36.15 -13.96
N ALA A 33 -17.66 -36.18 -14.46
CA ALA A 33 -17.35 -36.11 -15.89
C ALA A 33 -17.30 -37.52 -16.52
N HIS A 34 -18.41 -37.93 -17.16
CA HIS A 34 -18.48 -39.22 -17.87
C HIS A 34 -17.87 -39.12 -19.28
N PRO A 35 -16.81 -39.89 -19.63
CA PRO A 35 -16.19 -39.82 -20.94
C PRO A 35 -16.96 -40.63 -22.00
N ARG A 36 -17.29 -40.02 -23.14
CA ARG A 36 -17.71 -40.77 -24.34
C ARG A 36 -16.49 -41.26 -25.10
N ARG A 37 -16.36 -42.58 -25.26
CA ARG A 37 -15.41 -43.19 -26.19
C ARG A 37 -15.84 -42.97 -27.64
N ALA A 38 -14.88 -42.66 -28.51
CA ALA A 38 -14.95 -42.97 -29.93
C ALA A 38 -13.58 -43.51 -30.38
N SER A 39 -13.54 -44.75 -30.85
CA SER A 39 -12.42 -45.31 -31.62
C SER A 39 -12.54 -44.87 -33.08
N ARG A 40 -11.52 -44.92 -33.96
CA ARG A 40 -10.61 -46.07 -34.21
C ARG A 40 -9.51 -45.65 -35.21
N ALA A 41 -8.30 -46.22 -35.08
CA ALA A 41 -7.20 -46.24 -36.07
C ALA A 41 -6.62 -44.88 -36.55
N GLY A 42 -5.35 -44.80 -36.99
CA GLY A 42 -4.27 -45.79 -36.91
C GLY A 42 -3.33 -45.78 -38.11
N ALA A 43 -2.20 -45.07 -38.02
CA ALA A 43 -1.07 -45.17 -38.94
C ALA A 43 0.22 -44.68 -38.27
N SER A 44 1.36 -45.26 -38.63
CA SER A 44 2.70 -44.89 -38.13
C SER A 44 3.66 -44.69 -39.31
N VAL A 45 4.33 -43.54 -39.37
CA VAL A 45 5.48 -43.29 -40.24
C VAL A 45 6.49 -42.43 -39.48
N GLU A 46 7.78 -42.64 -39.75
CA GLU A 46 8.91 -42.02 -39.07
C GLU A 46 9.32 -40.65 -39.66
N GLY A 47 10.20 -39.95 -38.94
CA GLY A 47 11.39 -39.29 -39.49
C GLY A 47 11.23 -38.22 -40.57
N GLY A 48 11.35 -36.94 -40.19
CA GLY A 48 11.53 -35.85 -41.15
C GLY A 48 12.10 -34.56 -40.55
N ARG A 49 13.40 -34.29 -40.77
CA ARG A 49 13.96 -32.93 -40.59
C ARG A 49 13.64 -32.09 -41.82
N ALA A 50 13.03 -30.92 -41.64
CA ALA A 50 12.91 -29.91 -42.70
C ALA A 50 13.22 -28.52 -42.16
N VAL A 51 14.22 -27.85 -42.75
CA VAL A 51 14.53 -26.43 -42.49
C VAL A 51 13.83 -25.60 -43.54
N ILE A 52 13.04 -24.60 -43.15
CA ILE A 52 12.48 -23.60 -44.07
C ILE A 52 12.82 -22.19 -43.59
N ARG A 53 13.59 -21.46 -44.41
CA ARG A 53 13.70 -20.00 -44.40
C ARG A 53 13.19 -19.49 -45.75
N ARG A 54 12.26 -18.51 -45.76
CA ARG A 54 12.32 -17.22 -46.52
C ARG A 54 10.93 -16.61 -46.80
N HIS A 55 10.86 -15.30 -46.52
CA HIS A 55 10.15 -14.21 -47.22
C HIS A 55 8.78 -14.39 -47.91
N ALA A 56 7.79 -13.64 -47.43
CA ALA A 56 7.33 -12.39 -48.07
C ALA A 56 7.13 -11.35 -46.92
N ARG A 57 7.34 -10.02 -47.01
CA ARG A 57 7.30 -9.00 -48.07
C ARG A 57 5.91 -8.68 -48.64
N CYS A 58 5.22 -7.75 -47.99
CA CYS A 58 4.44 -6.71 -48.67
C CYS A 58 4.89 -5.34 -48.15
N ALA A 59 5.32 -4.46 -49.07
CA ALA A 59 5.06 -3.02 -48.95
C ALA A 59 3.71 -2.76 -49.64
N GLY A 60 3.02 -1.63 -49.46
CA GLY A 60 3.29 -0.44 -48.67
C GLY A 60 2.51 0.73 -49.28
N HIS A 61 2.39 1.85 -48.57
CA HIS A 61 2.05 3.13 -49.19
C HIS A 61 2.63 4.25 -48.35
N GLU A 62 3.51 5.03 -48.96
CA GLU A 62 3.86 6.36 -48.48
C GLU A 62 2.93 7.36 -49.18
N ASP A 63 2.58 8.44 -48.50
CA ASP A 63 2.36 9.76 -49.11
C ASP A 63 2.34 10.76 -47.94
N GLY A 64 3.18 11.79 -48.04
CA GLY A 64 3.19 12.93 -47.11
C GLY A 64 3.48 14.19 -47.90
N ILE A 65 3.34 15.37 -47.29
CA ILE A 65 3.93 16.63 -47.78
C ILE A 65 3.81 17.76 -46.73
N ASP A 66 4.90 18.50 -46.58
CA ASP A 66 5.10 19.90 -46.16
C ASP A 66 4.33 20.57 -45.00
N GLY A 67 5.13 21.12 -44.07
CA GLY A 67 5.02 22.54 -43.69
C GLY A 67 6.11 23.36 -44.41
N PRO A 68 6.45 24.62 -44.02
CA PRO A 68 6.10 25.32 -42.77
C PRO A 68 5.73 26.83 -42.97
N ARG A 69 5.70 27.62 -41.86
CA ARG A 69 6.10 29.06 -41.70
C ARG A 69 5.10 30.06 -41.06
N THR A 70 5.37 30.35 -39.77
CA THR A 70 5.60 31.69 -39.16
C THR A 70 4.65 32.91 -39.32
N ASN A 71 4.34 33.50 -38.14
CA ASN A 71 4.43 34.92 -37.73
C ASN A 71 3.21 35.85 -37.59
N CYS A 72 3.15 36.49 -36.40
CA CYS A 72 2.76 37.89 -36.05
C CYS A 72 1.40 38.45 -36.55
N THR A 73 0.54 39.09 -35.74
CA THR A 73 0.69 40.06 -34.62
C THR A 73 -0.53 39.97 -33.66
N GLY A 74 -0.67 40.66 -32.51
CA GLY A 74 0.19 41.60 -31.76
C GLY A 74 -0.52 42.92 -31.37
N ARG A 75 -0.97 43.09 -30.10
CA ARG A 75 -1.38 44.42 -29.56
C ARG A 75 -1.30 44.58 -28.03
N ARG A 76 -1.14 45.85 -27.60
CA ARG A 76 -0.85 46.39 -26.24
C ARG A 76 -1.17 47.91 -26.21
N VAL A 77 -1.35 48.61 -25.07
CA VAL A 77 -1.65 48.14 -23.69
C VAL A 77 -3.11 48.55 -23.34
N ASP A 78 -3.57 49.49 -22.49
CA ASP A 78 -3.06 50.38 -21.39
C ASP A 78 -4.25 50.64 -20.39
N PRO A 79 -4.05 51.18 -19.16
CA PRO A 79 -5.03 50.99 -18.06
C PRO A 79 -5.66 52.28 -17.44
N ALA A 80 -6.38 52.05 -16.33
CA ALA A 80 -6.64 52.95 -15.18
C ALA A 80 -7.74 54.04 -15.24
N VAL A 81 -8.66 53.96 -14.27
CA VAL A 81 -9.37 55.09 -13.63
C VAL A 81 -9.45 54.78 -12.11
N THR A 82 -9.42 55.80 -11.25
CA THR A 82 -9.29 55.68 -9.78
C THR A 82 -10.36 56.52 -9.06
N ALA A 83 -10.47 56.37 -7.72
CA ALA A 83 -11.31 57.10 -6.75
C ALA A 83 -12.77 56.60 -6.57
N GLY A 84 -13.38 56.69 -5.37
CA GLY A 84 -12.75 57.09 -4.10
C GLY A 84 -13.64 57.06 -2.84
N ILE A 85 -12.97 56.87 -1.69
CA ILE A 85 -13.14 57.54 -0.37
C ILE A 85 -14.57 57.74 0.20
N ALA A 86 -14.97 56.79 1.06
CA ALA A 86 -15.46 56.98 2.44
C ALA A 86 -16.77 57.83 2.68
N PRO A 87 -17.14 58.20 3.94
CA PRO A 87 -17.99 57.32 4.75
C PRO A 87 -19.23 57.99 5.39
N LEU A 88 -20.13 57.20 6.00
CA LEU A 88 -21.17 57.69 6.91
C LEU A 88 -21.33 56.83 8.16
N THR A 89 -21.62 57.48 9.29
CA THR A 89 -21.76 56.88 10.63
C THR A 89 -22.83 57.61 11.45
N LEU A 90 -23.31 56.96 12.51
CA LEU A 90 -24.13 57.49 13.63
C LEU A 90 -25.61 57.79 13.36
N GLY A 91 -26.44 57.40 14.33
CA GLY A 91 -27.90 57.59 14.38
C GLY A 91 -28.50 56.60 15.38
N ALA A 92 -28.99 57.07 16.52
CA ALA A 92 -29.36 56.22 17.67
C ALA A 92 -30.83 56.45 18.13
N THR A 93 -31.22 55.80 19.24
CA THR A 93 -32.57 55.75 19.86
C THR A 93 -33.55 54.77 19.17
N GLN A 94 -34.59 54.20 19.81
CA GLN A 94 -35.25 54.60 21.07
C GLN A 94 -35.82 53.44 21.92
N ARG A 95 -35.96 53.71 23.23
CA ARG A 95 -36.76 53.08 24.32
C ARG A 95 -38.16 52.54 23.90
N SER A 96 -38.86 51.63 24.60
CA SER A 96 -38.66 50.84 25.87
C SER A 96 -39.87 49.90 26.15
N ARG A 97 -39.88 49.21 27.32
CA ARG A 97 -40.98 48.40 27.95
C ARG A 97 -41.08 46.94 27.43
N THR A 98 -41.53 45.94 28.22
CA THR A 98 -42.20 45.98 29.55
C THR A 98 -41.72 44.84 30.48
N THR A 99 -41.80 45.04 31.79
CA THR A 99 -41.48 44.06 32.86
C THR A 99 -42.63 43.09 33.18
N ARG A 100 -42.36 41.78 33.27
CA ARG A 100 -42.92 40.80 34.24
C ARG A 100 -42.22 39.43 34.08
N MET A 101 -42.39 38.54 35.08
CA MET A 101 -41.78 37.19 35.20
C MET A 101 -40.30 37.09 35.65
N GLN A 102 -39.99 37.62 36.84
CA GLN A 102 -38.83 37.19 37.65
C GLN A 102 -39.30 36.64 39.01
N MET A 103 -39.77 35.38 39.09
CA MET A 103 -40.06 34.79 40.42
C MET A 103 -40.05 33.25 40.57
N GLU A 104 -39.63 32.45 39.58
CA GLU A 104 -39.62 30.96 39.71
C GLU A 104 -38.26 30.27 39.44
N TRP A 105 -37.20 31.03 39.15
CA TRP A 105 -35.90 30.47 38.73
C TRP A 105 -34.94 30.09 39.87
N SER A 106 -35.40 30.09 41.13
CA SER A 106 -34.54 29.91 42.32
C SER A 106 -34.47 28.46 42.86
N ALA A 107 -35.37 27.56 42.43
CA ALA A 107 -35.43 26.19 42.95
C ALA A 107 -34.61 25.18 42.13
N PHE A 108 -34.52 25.37 40.80
CA PHE A 108 -33.85 24.42 39.89
C PHE A 108 -32.31 24.46 39.96
N THR A 109 -31.73 25.59 40.35
CA THR A 109 -30.27 25.79 40.39
C THR A 109 -29.57 24.99 41.49
N LEU A 110 -30.24 24.72 42.62
CA LEU A 110 -29.60 24.04 43.75
C LEU A 110 -29.54 22.51 43.58
N LEU A 111 -30.50 21.90 42.89
CA LEU A 111 -30.53 20.45 42.65
C LEU A 111 -29.59 20.00 41.52
N MET A 112 -29.22 20.89 40.59
CA MET A 112 -28.20 20.58 39.58
C MET A 112 -26.75 20.71 40.10
N ALA A 113 -26.53 21.40 41.21
CA ALA A 113 -25.19 21.65 41.75
C ALA A 113 -24.54 20.42 42.42
N LEU A 114 -25.31 19.39 42.81
CA LEU A 114 -24.81 18.24 43.57
C LEU A 114 -24.50 16.99 42.74
N ALA A 115 -24.78 17.00 41.42
CA ALA A 115 -24.75 15.80 40.58
C ALA A 115 -23.47 15.60 39.75
N LEU A 116 -22.55 16.58 39.73
CA LEU A 116 -21.39 16.59 38.81
C LEU A 116 -20.02 16.54 39.52
N ALA A 117 -20.00 16.10 40.78
CA ALA A 117 -18.77 15.76 41.52
C ALA A 117 -18.39 14.27 41.41
N VAL A 118 -18.73 13.62 40.28
CA VAL A 118 -18.09 12.35 39.92
C VAL A 118 -16.64 12.68 39.59
N PRO A 119 -15.63 12.20 40.34
CA PRO A 119 -14.25 12.38 39.92
C PRO A 119 -14.08 11.62 38.61
N ALA A 120 -13.85 12.36 37.53
CA ALA A 120 -13.42 11.81 36.26
C ALA A 120 -12.02 11.20 36.46
N ARG A 121 -11.99 9.99 37.04
CA ARG A 121 -10.96 9.02 36.70
C ARG A 121 -11.08 8.82 35.20
N ALA A 122 -10.27 9.57 34.46
CA ALA A 122 -9.79 9.10 33.18
C ALA A 122 -9.36 7.66 33.43
N GLN A 123 -10.08 6.71 32.83
CA GLN A 123 -9.55 5.38 32.73
C GLN A 123 -8.32 5.55 31.86
N ASP A 124 -7.13 5.30 32.42
CA ASP A 124 -5.91 5.12 31.65
C ASP A 124 -6.16 3.89 30.76
N ALA A 125 -6.77 4.15 29.61
CA ALA A 125 -7.25 3.14 28.70
C ALA A 125 -6.04 2.30 28.29
N ALA A 126 -6.02 1.04 28.74
CA ALA A 126 -4.84 0.21 28.70
C ALA A 126 -4.23 0.25 27.30
N LYS A 127 -3.02 0.82 27.21
CA LYS A 127 -2.36 1.15 25.94
C LYS A 127 -2.39 -0.08 25.03
N PRO A 128 -2.85 0.06 23.77
CA PRO A 128 -3.05 -1.09 22.91
C PRO A 128 -1.72 -1.81 22.69
N ALA A 129 -1.72 -3.13 22.82
CA ALA A 129 -0.57 -3.94 22.48
C ALA A 129 -0.24 -3.78 20.97
N PRO A 130 1.05 -3.79 20.56
CA PRO A 130 1.41 -3.73 19.15
C PRO A 130 0.91 -4.97 18.39
N ASP A 131 -0.17 -4.81 17.63
CA ASP A 131 -0.76 -5.83 16.78
C ASP A 131 -0.60 -5.49 15.29
N TRP A 132 -0.11 -6.47 14.53
CA TRP A 132 0.29 -6.35 13.13
C TRP A 132 -0.89 -6.25 12.17
N ASP A 133 -2.01 -6.86 12.56
CA ASP A 133 -3.20 -7.06 11.74
C ASP A 133 -4.42 -6.27 12.29
N SER A 134 -4.16 -5.25 13.11
CA SER A 134 -5.17 -4.32 13.61
C SER A 134 -5.98 -3.68 12.47
N GLU A 135 -7.26 -4.06 12.37
CA GLU A 135 -8.24 -3.42 11.49
C GLU A 135 -9.37 -2.77 12.31
N PRO A 136 -9.52 -1.43 12.28
CA PRO A 136 -8.65 -0.45 11.62
C PRO A 136 -7.31 -0.28 12.34
N ALA A 137 -6.31 0.28 11.66
CA ALA A 137 -5.03 0.58 12.29
C ALA A 137 -5.20 1.58 13.44
N GLN A 138 -4.39 1.38 14.48
CA GLN A 138 -4.38 2.13 15.73
C GLN A 138 -3.32 3.23 15.64
N VAL A 139 -3.71 4.48 15.92
CA VAL A 139 -2.87 5.67 15.75
C VAL A 139 -3.04 6.59 16.95
N PHE A 140 -1.95 6.86 17.68
CA PHE A 140 -1.96 7.69 18.89
C PHE A 140 -0.56 8.26 19.19
N VAL A 141 -0.50 9.40 19.89
CA VAL A 141 0.77 10.02 20.34
C VAL A 141 1.03 9.65 21.81
N GLU A 142 2.27 9.30 22.11
CA GLU A 142 2.76 9.09 23.48
C GLU A 142 4.13 9.77 23.64
N GLY A 143 4.19 10.85 24.43
CA GLY A 143 5.45 11.57 24.69
C GLY A 143 6.06 12.16 23.42
N ASP A 144 7.20 11.62 23.00
CA ASP A 144 7.96 11.96 21.79
C ASP A 144 7.66 11.04 20.59
N ALA A 145 6.76 10.07 20.76
CA ALA A 145 6.42 9.06 19.76
C ALA A 145 5.02 9.26 19.17
N LEU A 146 4.89 9.03 17.87
CA LEU A 146 3.63 8.68 17.23
C LEU A 146 3.62 7.16 17.01
N HIS A 147 2.54 6.49 17.38
CA HIS A 147 2.39 5.04 17.26
C HIS A 147 1.50 4.69 16.06
N TYR A 148 1.85 3.63 15.33
CA TYR A 148 1.07 3.08 14.22
C TYR A 148 1.08 1.55 14.22
N TYR A 149 -0.05 0.94 14.58
CA TYR A 149 -0.21 -0.53 14.62
C TYR A 149 -1.31 -0.97 13.65
N GLY A 150 -0.97 -1.81 12.66
CA GLY A 150 -1.93 -2.36 11.68
C GLY A 150 -1.45 -2.26 10.23
N ALA A 151 -2.33 -2.60 9.28
CA ALA A 151 -1.99 -2.63 7.85
C ALA A 151 -1.98 -1.24 7.20
N LEU A 152 -1.04 -0.99 6.28
CA LEU A 152 -0.89 0.27 5.53
C LEU A 152 -1.94 0.41 4.42
N GLU A 153 -3.19 0.51 4.83
CA GLU A 153 -4.35 0.71 3.95
C GLU A 153 -4.65 2.20 3.79
N VAL A 154 -5.07 2.65 2.60
CA VAL A 154 -5.33 4.08 2.29
C VAL A 154 -6.15 4.82 3.37
N ARG A 155 -7.22 4.19 3.87
CA ARG A 155 -8.08 4.73 4.95
C ARG A 155 -7.28 5.03 6.23
N ASP A 156 -6.37 4.13 6.57
CA ASP A 156 -5.70 4.10 7.87
C ASP A 156 -4.34 4.80 7.83
N VAL A 157 -3.67 4.81 6.68
CA VAL A 157 -2.60 5.77 6.36
C VAL A 157 -3.11 7.21 6.42
N ASN A 158 -4.32 7.51 5.94
CA ASN A 158 -4.89 8.86 6.08
C ASN A 158 -5.03 9.28 7.56
N ARG A 159 -5.24 8.34 8.49
CA ARG A 159 -5.22 8.61 9.95
C ARG A 159 -3.81 8.88 10.45
N LEU A 160 -2.81 8.14 9.97
CA LEU A 160 -1.39 8.40 10.27
C LEU A 160 -0.95 9.79 9.78
N LEU A 161 -1.34 10.18 8.55
CA LEU A 161 -1.04 11.49 7.99
C LEU A 161 -1.74 12.63 8.76
N GLN A 162 -3.01 12.45 9.14
CA GLN A 162 -3.72 13.40 10.00
C GLN A 162 -3.09 13.52 11.39
N ALA A 163 -2.69 12.40 12.00
CA ALA A 163 -2.00 12.39 13.28
C ALA A 163 -0.60 13.02 13.19
N LEU A 164 0.14 12.83 12.10
CA LEU A 164 1.39 13.54 11.83
C LEU A 164 1.16 15.06 11.76
N VAL A 165 0.17 15.53 11.00
CA VAL A 165 -0.15 16.97 10.89
C VAL A 165 -0.56 17.57 12.24
N ALA A 166 -1.26 16.81 13.10
CA ALA A 166 -1.69 17.25 14.43
C ALA A 166 -0.63 17.08 15.54
N ALA A 167 0.37 16.21 15.36
CA ALA A 167 1.34 15.86 16.40
C ALA A 167 2.33 17.02 16.68
N PRO A 168 2.58 17.35 17.96
CA PRO A 168 3.44 18.48 18.34
C PRO A 168 4.88 18.29 17.87
N ALA A 169 5.62 19.40 17.72
CA ALA A 169 7.00 19.39 17.22
C ALA A 169 7.99 18.55 18.08
N THR A 170 7.60 18.18 19.30
CA THR A 170 8.33 17.24 20.17
C THR A 170 8.27 15.78 19.70
N VAL A 171 7.32 15.42 18.84
CA VAL A 171 7.24 14.06 18.25
C VAL A 171 8.36 13.89 17.23
N SER A 172 9.30 12.99 17.56
CA SER A 172 10.57 12.76 16.87
C SER A 172 10.75 11.32 16.37
N ARG A 173 9.89 10.37 16.78
CA ARG A 173 9.88 8.99 16.30
C ARG A 173 8.49 8.48 15.90
N LEU A 174 8.46 7.57 14.93
CA LEU A 174 7.31 6.73 14.58
C LEU A 174 7.56 5.31 15.12
N VAL A 175 6.75 4.88 16.09
CA VAL A 175 6.77 3.52 16.64
C VAL A 175 5.77 2.66 15.86
N VAL A 176 6.25 1.69 15.09
CA VAL A 176 5.47 0.99 14.06
C VAL A 176 5.44 -0.53 14.27
N THR A 177 4.27 -1.13 14.07
CA THR A 177 4.15 -2.54 13.70
C THR A 177 3.16 -2.67 12.54
N SER A 178 3.62 -3.14 11.38
CA SER A 178 2.77 -3.28 10.19
C SER A 178 3.25 -4.37 9.24
N ARG A 179 2.32 -5.20 8.75
CA ARG A 179 2.57 -6.16 7.65
C ARG A 179 2.73 -5.51 6.28
N GLY A 180 2.70 -4.17 6.20
CA GLY A 180 2.55 -3.42 4.96
C GLY A 180 1.10 -3.36 4.51
N GLY A 181 0.90 -3.12 3.22
CA GLY A 181 -0.41 -2.87 2.61
C GLY A 181 -0.24 -2.22 1.25
N ASP A 182 -1.07 -1.21 0.96
CA ASP A 182 -1.01 -0.41 -0.26
C ASP A 182 0.34 0.32 -0.39
N ALA A 183 0.98 0.20 -1.56
CA ALA A 183 2.31 0.77 -1.80
C ALA A 183 2.28 2.30 -1.95
N VAL A 184 1.25 2.86 -2.59
CA VAL A 184 1.10 4.31 -2.79
C VAL A 184 0.80 4.99 -1.46
N ALA A 185 -0.02 4.35 -0.61
CA ALA A 185 -0.28 4.83 0.75
C ALA A 185 0.99 4.75 1.63
N ALA A 186 1.72 3.63 1.58
CA ALA A 186 2.98 3.49 2.31
C ALA A 186 4.04 4.51 1.87
N ILE A 187 4.15 4.81 0.57
CA ILE A 187 4.99 5.89 0.03
C ILE A 187 4.58 7.26 0.62
N ALA A 188 3.29 7.61 0.60
CA ALA A 188 2.82 8.89 1.12
C ALA A 188 3.10 9.06 2.63
N ALA A 189 2.97 7.98 3.40
CA ALA A 189 3.40 7.96 4.81
C ALA A 189 4.92 8.07 4.95
N GLY A 190 5.69 7.41 4.10
CA GLY A 190 7.16 7.46 4.03
C GLY A 190 7.69 8.87 3.75
N GLU A 191 7.13 9.55 2.75
CA GLU A 191 7.43 10.94 2.42
C GLU A 191 7.17 11.87 3.62
N ALA A 192 6.08 11.68 4.36
CA ALA A 192 5.75 12.47 5.54
C ALA A 192 6.67 12.17 6.75
N VAL A 193 7.07 10.91 6.94
CA VAL A 193 8.05 10.48 7.96
C VAL A 193 9.44 11.05 7.67
N HIS A 194 9.87 10.98 6.41
CA HIS A 194 11.16 11.49 5.95
C HIS A 194 11.22 13.02 5.99
N ALA A 195 10.22 13.72 5.48
CA ALA A 195 10.18 15.19 5.47
C ALA A 195 10.14 15.81 6.88
N ARG A 196 9.65 15.07 7.88
CA ARG A 196 9.72 15.46 9.31
C ARG A 196 11.02 15.02 9.99
N GLY A 197 11.86 14.23 9.34
CA GLY A 197 13.12 13.72 9.87
C GLY A 197 12.96 12.74 11.04
N LEU A 198 11.85 11.99 11.08
CA LEU A 198 11.55 11.07 12.17
C LEU A 198 12.49 9.86 12.18
N ALA A 199 12.82 9.38 13.38
CA ALA A 199 13.31 8.01 13.57
C ALA A 199 12.14 7.01 13.42
N VAL A 200 12.44 5.75 13.06
CA VAL A 200 11.44 4.67 13.00
C VAL A 200 11.84 3.54 13.94
N GLU A 201 10.95 3.19 14.87
CA GLU A 201 11.12 2.13 15.86
C GLU A 201 10.16 0.98 15.56
N VAL A 202 10.70 -0.16 15.14
CA VAL A 202 9.95 -1.33 14.70
C VAL A 202 9.69 -2.26 15.89
N VAL A 203 8.42 -2.39 16.29
CA VAL A 203 7.98 -3.10 17.50
C VAL A 203 7.07 -4.30 17.19
N GLY A 204 6.73 -5.10 18.20
CA GLY A 204 5.79 -6.22 18.06
C GLY A 204 6.31 -7.31 17.13
N ARG A 205 5.52 -7.70 16.12
CA ARG A 205 5.95 -8.65 15.08
C ARG A 205 6.93 -8.02 14.08
N GLY A 206 6.82 -6.71 13.85
CA GLY A 206 7.80 -5.90 13.14
C GLY A 206 7.25 -5.11 11.95
N CYS A 207 8.00 -5.04 10.86
CA CYS A 207 7.70 -4.16 9.71
C CYS A 207 7.96 -4.90 8.41
N GLY A 208 6.90 -5.27 7.69
CA GLY A 208 6.97 -6.11 6.48
C GLY A 208 6.47 -5.41 5.22
N SER A 209 6.89 -5.93 4.05
CA SER A 209 6.39 -5.47 2.74
C SER A 209 6.55 -3.94 2.59
N SER A 210 5.50 -3.23 2.19
CA SER A 210 5.52 -1.77 2.03
C SER A 210 5.88 -0.98 3.31
N CYS A 211 5.74 -1.55 4.52
CA CYS A 211 6.29 -0.96 5.74
C CYS A 211 7.83 -0.94 5.70
N ALA A 212 8.45 -2.08 5.39
CA ALA A 212 9.91 -2.19 5.31
C ALA A 212 10.45 -1.25 4.23
N ASN A 213 9.85 -1.31 3.05
CA ASN A 213 10.26 -0.58 1.85
C ASN A 213 10.16 0.94 1.96
N TYR A 214 9.09 1.45 2.62
CA TYR A 214 8.72 2.87 2.52
C TYR A 214 8.56 3.58 3.88
N LEU A 215 8.53 2.88 5.02
CA LEU A 215 8.63 3.52 6.34
C LEU A 215 10.02 3.33 6.96
N PHE A 216 10.49 2.09 7.06
CA PHE A 216 11.77 1.76 7.70
C PHE A 216 12.98 2.24 6.88
N VAL A 217 13.02 1.90 5.59
CA VAL A 217 14.15 2.25 4.71
C VAL A 217 14.41 3.76 4.62
N PRO A 218 13.43 4.64 4.34
CA PRO A 218 13.69 6.08 4.18
C PRO A 218 13.64 6.91 5.49
N ALA A 219 13.55 6.28 6.66
CA ALA A 219 13.60 6.97 7.95
C ALA A 219 14.90 7.78 8.14
N ARG A 220 14.96 8.66 9.15
CA ARG A 220 16.23 9.31 9.49
C ARG A 220 17.21 8.33 10.15
N SER A 221 16.73 7.59 11.15
CA SER A 221 17.43 6.49 11.84
C SER A 221 16.43 5.39 12.17
N ARG A 222 16.90 4.17 12.43
CA ARG A 222 16.04 3.00 12.63
C ARG A 222 16.40 2.23 13.90
N THR A 223 15.40 1.80 14.64
CA THR A 223 15.55 0.83 15.73
C THR A 223 14.66 -0.39 15.45
N ILE A 224 15.19 -1.59 15.60
CA ILE A 224 14.44 -2.84 15.60
C ILE A 224 14.38 -3.34 17.04
N ALA A 225 13.20 -3.36 17.64
CA ALA A 225 13.03 -3.79 19.02
C ALA A 225 13.26 -5.31 19.20
N PRO A 226 13.65 -5.76 20.41
CA PRO A 226 13.80 -7.19 20.69
C PRO A 226 12.53 -7.99 20.36
N GLY A 227 12.68 -9.01 19.52
CA GLY A 227 11.57 -9.84 19.04
C GLY A 227 11.03 -9.47 17.65
N SER A 228 11.15 -8.21 17.25
CA SER A 228 10.66 -7.69 15.97
C SER A 228 11.55 -8.07 14.78
N LEU A 229 10.98 -8.09 13.57
CA LEU A 229 11.71 -8.30 12.31
C LEU A 229 11.33 -7.27 11.23
N VAL A 230 12.31 -6.81 10.45
CA VAL A 230 12.07 -6.11 9.17
C VAL A 230 12.08 -7.15 8.05
N MET A 231 11.05 -7.16 7.20
CA MET A 231 10.85 -8.20 6.17
C MET A 231 10.54 -7.57 4.81
N PHE A 232 11.54 -7.56 3.94
CA PHE A 232 11.45 -7.17 2.55
C PHE A 232 10.90 -8.33 1.69
N HIS A 233 10.51 -8.03 0.46
CA HIS A 233 10.29 -9.01 -0.61
C HIS A 233 10.44 -8.29 -1.97
N ASN A 234 10.45 -9.03 -3.08
CA ASN A 234 10.74 -8.43 -4.39
C ASN A 234 9.60 -7.52 -4.87
N SER A 235 9.75 -6.23 -4.56
CA SER A 235 8.74 -5.18 -4.69
C SER A 235 9.03 -4.21 -5.85
N CYS A 236 9.97 -4.59 -6.73
CA CYS A 236 10.67 -3.67 -7.63
C CYS A 236 9.71 -2.92 -8.57
N PRO A 237 9.52 -1.60 -8.42
CA PRO A 237 8.49 -0.90 -9.19
C PRO A 237 8.74 -0.94 -10.70
N THR A 238 10.01 -0.97 -11.12
CA THR A 238 10.43 -1.13 -12.53
C THR A 238 9.95 -2.43 -13.16
N GLY A 239 9.83 -3.52 -12.38
CA GLY A 239 9.31 -4.81 -12.83
C GLY A 239 7.80 -4.85 -13.09
N PHE A 240 7.04 -3.86 -12.59
CA PHE A 240 5.60 -3.81 -12.83
C PHE A 240 5.25 -3.25 -14.21
N SER A 241 4.44 -3.99 -14.96
CA SER A 241 3.94 -3.60 -16.28
C SER A 241 3.00 -2.41 -16.21
N GLU A 242 3.15 -1.49 -17.17
CA GLU A 242 2.19 -0.40 -17.44
C GLU A 242 1.29 -0.67 -18.65
N ASP A 243 1.36 -1.88 -19.22
CA ASP A 243 0.46 -2.32 -20.28
C ASP A 243 -0.89 -2.79 -19.67
N PRO A 244 -2.03 -2.16 -20.02
CA PRO A 244 -3.35 -2.64 -19.60
C PRO A 244 -3.64 -4.07 -20.05
N ALA A 245 -3.05 -4.57 -21.15
CA ALA A 245 -3.29 -5.94 -21.61
C ALA A 245 -2.74 -7.00 -20.65
N TYR A 246 -1.56 -6.75 -20.06
CA TYR A 246 -1.02 -7.56 -18.96
C TYR A 246 -2.02 -7.65 -17.80
N TRP A 247 -2.52 -6.50 -17.32
CA TRP A 247 -3.44 -6.45 -16.18
C TRP A 247 -4.81 -7.06 -16.51
N ARG A 248 -5.36 -6.85 -17.71
CA ARG A 248 -6.57 -7.56 -18.20
C ARG A 248 -6.38 -9.08 -18.17
N GLY A 249 -5.23 -9.57 -18.65
CA GLY A 249 -4.90 -11.00 -18.65
C GLY A 249 -4.80 -11.57 -17.22
N TRP A 250 -4.06 -10.89 -16.35
CA TRP A 250 -3.86 -11.28 -14.95
C TRP A 250 -5.16 -11.24 -14.14
N LEU A 251 -5.98 -10.19 -14.27
CA LEU A 251 -7.28 -10.08 -13.63
C LEU A 251 -8.25 -11.16 -14.11
N ARG A 252 -8.28 -11.45 -15.42
CA ARG A 252 -9.11 -12.53 -16.00
C ARG A 252 -8.67 -13.91 -15.50
N HIS A 253 -7.38 -14.14 -15.29
CA HIS A 253 -6.85 -15.39 -14.75
C HIS A 253 -7.21 -15.58 -13.26
N ASN A 254 -6.89 -14.59 -12.41
CA ASN A 254 -6.98 -14.73 -10.96
C ASN A 254 -8.38 -14.44 -10.40
N TYR A 255 -9.08 -13.42 -10.93
CA TYR A 255 -10.37 -12.95 -10.43
C TYR A 255 -11.53 -13.12 -11.41
N GLY A 256 -11.28 -13.62 -12.62
CA GLY A 256 -12.30 -13.81 -13.66
C GLY A 256 -13.44 -14.75 -13.27
N GLY A 257 -13.33 -15.52 -12.17
CA GLY A 257 -14.46 -16.20 -11.52
C GLY A 257 -15.18 -15.32 -10.49
N ALA A 258 -14.45 -14.75 -9.52
CA ALA A 258 -15.00 -13.91 -8.45
C ALA A 258 -15.78 -12.70 -8.98
N LEU A 259 -15.27 -12.02 -10.01
CA LEU A 259 -15.93 -10.89 -10.68
C LEU A 259 -17.27 -11.26 -11.35
N ARG A 260 -17.51 -12.54 -11.67
CA ARG A 260 -18.83 -13.04 -12.12
C ARG A 260 -19.75 -13.32 -10.94
N ILE A 261 -19.21 -13.80 -9.81
CA ILE A 261 -19.99 -14.17 -8.62
C ILE A 261 -20.59 -12.93 -7.96
N GLU A 262 -19.79 -11.88 -7.69
CA GLU A 262 -20.26 -10.63 -7.04
C GLU A 262 -21.47 -10.04 -7.79
N ARG A 263 -21.48 -10.11 -9.13
CA ARG A 263 -22.59 -9.61 -9.94
C ARG A 263 -23.79 -10.56 -10.01
N SER A 264 -23.59 -11.86 -9.90
CA SER A 264 -24.70 -12.82 -9.77
C SER A 264 -25.48 -12.59 -8.46
N GLU A 265 -24.78 -12.22 -7.38
CA GLU A 265 -25.37 -11.85 -6.09
C GLU A 265 -26.03 -10.46 -6.16
N ALA A 266 -25.45 -9.51 -6.90
CA ALA A 266 -26.03 -8.18 -7.14
C ALA A 266 -27.31 -8.18 -8.00
N ARG A 267 -27.72 -9.32 -8.59
CA ARG A 267 -28.94 -9.49 -9.40
C ARG A 267 -29.17 -8.40 -10.45
N THR A 268 -28.15 -8.02 -11.22
CA THR A 268 -28.34 -7.08 -12.33
C THR A 268 -29.27 -7.67 -13.38
N ALA A 269 -30.45 -7.07 -13.56
CA ALA A 269 -31.35 -7.42 -14.67
C ALA A 269 -30.66 -7.12 -16.02
N GLY A 270 -30.69 -8.08 -16.92
CA GLY A 270 -30.02 -8.01 -18.23
C GLY A 270 -29.88 -9.40 -18.84
N THR A 271 -29.41 -9.45 -20.10
CA THR A 271 -29.06 -10.70 -20.79
C THR A 271 -27.66 -11.19 -20.42
N ASP A 272 -27.31 -12.43 -20.75
CA ASP A 272 -25.93 -12.94 -20.64
C ASP A 272 -24.92 -12.08 -21.43
N GLU A 273 -25.37 -11.41 -22.50
CA GLU A 273 -24.54 -10.47 -23.24
C GLU A 273 -24.34 -9.15 -22.49
N ASP A 274 -25.35 -8.63 -21.78
CA ASP A 274 -25.19 -7.47 -20.89
C ASP A 274 -24.33 -7.81 -19.66
N VAL A 275 -24.38 -9.06 -19.19
CA VAL A 275 -23.46 -9.58 -18.17
C VAL A 275 -22.03 -9.56 -18.71
N ARG A 276 -21.80 -10.19 -19.87
CA ARG A 276 -20.48 -10.25 -20.53
C ARG A 276 -19.91 -8.88 -20.86
N ARG A 277 -20.69 -7.98 -21.48
CA ARG A 277 -20.25 -6.65 -21.92
C ARG A 277 -19.76 -5.79 -20.76
N GLN A 278 -20.54 -5.72 -19.67
CA GLN A 278 -20.16 -4.94 -18.50
C GLN A 278 -19.01 -5.60 -17.72
N PHE A 279 -18.88 -6.94 -17.69
CA PHE A 279 -17.67 -7.57 -17.13
C PHE A 279 -16.39 -7.15 -17.86
N GLU A 280 -16.42 -7.05 -19.20
CA GLU A 280 -15.27 -6.54 -19.97
C GLU A 280 -15.00 -5.04 -19.72
N GLN A 281 -16.05 -4.23 -19.50
CA GLN A 281 -15.91 -2.82 -19.10
C GLN A 281 -15.30 -2.68 -17.69
N ASP A 282 -15.74 -3.51 -16.74
CA ASP A 282 -15.18 -3.57 -15.39
C ASP A 282 -13.71 -4.04 -15.42
N LEU A 283 -13.39 -5.02 -16.28
CA LEU A 283 -12.02 -5.51 -16.47
C LEU A 283 -11.09 -4.41 -17.04
N GLU A 284 -11.58 -3.61 -17.99
CA GLU A 284 -10.86 -2.45 -18.53
C GLU A 284 -10.63 -1.38 -17.46
N ALA A 285 -11.69 -1.02 -16.72
CA ALA A 285 -11.62 -0.01 -15.66
C ALA A 285 -10.62 -0.40 -14.55
N HIS A 286 -10.62 -1.66 -14.11
CA HIS A 286 -9.64 -2.15 -13.14
C HIS A 286 -8.23 -2.22 -13.74
N ALA A 287 -8.06 -2.68 -14.98
CA ALA A 287 -6.75 -2.70 -15.63
C ALA A 287 -6.13 -1.28 -15.75
N ALA A 288 -6.94 -0.28 -16.09
CA ALA A 288 -6.54 1.12 -16.11
C ALA A 288 -6.16 1.64 -14.70
N GLN A 289 -6.92 1.27 -13.66
CA GLN A 289 -6.58 1.59 -12.26
C GLN A 289 -5.24 0.97 -11.84
N PHE A 290 -5.00 -0.32 -12.13
CA PHE A 290 -3.72 -0.96 -11.81
C PHE A 290 -2.53 -0.30 -12.54
N VAL A 291 -2.68 0.07 -13.81
CA VAL A 291 -1.64 0.84 -14.54
C VAL A 291 -1.37 2.19 -13.89
N GLN A 292 -2.41 2.88 -13.38
CA GLN A 292 -2.21 4.13 -12.66
C GLN A 292 -1.51 3.90 -11.31
N THR A 293 -1.92 2.89 -10.52
CA THR A 293 -1.23 2.52 -9.26
C THR A 293 0.24 2.17 -9.51
N VAL A 294 0.57 1.48 -10.61
CA VAL A 294 1.97 1.20 -10.99
C VAL A 294 2.74 2.50 -11.28
N ARG A 295 2.15 3.45 -12.01
CA ARG A 295 2.77 4.76 -12.29
C ARG A 295 2.97 5.58 -11.02
N ASP A 296 1.97 5.64 -10.16
CA ASP A 296 2.03 6.38 -8.89
C ASP A 296 3.08 5.77 -7.95
N THR A 297 3.18 4.43 -7.91
CA THR A 297 4.22 3.70 -7.18
C THR A 297 5.61 4.00 -7.74
N LYS A 298 5.81 3.92 -9.07
CA LYS A 298 7.10 4.25 -9.72
C LYS A 298 7.51 5.71 -9.47
N ALA A 299 6.57 6.64 -9.59
CA ALA A 299 6.81 8.06 -9.38
C ALA A 299 7.13 8.42 -7.92
N GLY A 300 6.41 7.80 -6.97
CA GLY A 300 6.64 8.02 -5.55
C GLY A 300 7.88 7.32 -4.99
N HIS A 301 8.19 6.12 -5.48
CA HIS A 301 9.46 5.46 -5.20
C HIS A 301 10.65 6.34 -5.63
N ARG A 302 10.63 6.91 -6.84
CA ARG A 302 11.64 7.90 -7.26
C ARG A 302 11.77 9.09 -6.31
N ARG A 303 10.65 9.68 -5.84
CA ARG A 303 10.70 10.79 -4.86
C ARG A 303 11.33 10.42 -3.52
N ILE A 304 11.32 9.13 -3.15
CA ILE A 304 11.95 8.62 -1.93
C ILE A 304 13.43 8.28 -2.16
N PHE A 305 13.78 7.67 -3.31
CA PHE A 305 15.10 7.08 -3.54
C PHE A 305 16.05 7.95 -4.39
N ASP A 306 15.56 8.70 -5.38
CA ASP A 306 16.40 9.47 -6.30
C ASP A 306 17.21 10.55 -5.54
N GLY A 307 18.54 10.38 -5.46
CA GLY A 307 19.43 11.31 -4.74
C GLY A 307 19.47 11.14 -3.21
N SER A 308 18.74 10.18 -2.65
CA SER A 308 18.71 9.90 -1.20
C SER A 308 20.02 9.34 -0.63
N GLY A 309 20.85 8.73 -1.48
CA GLY A 309 22.02 7.93 -1.07
C GLY A 309 21.68 6.47 -0.71
N ILE A 310 20.41 6.07 -0.81
CA ILE A 310 19.93 4.69 -0.58
C ILE A 310 19.87 3.94 -1.92
N ASP A 311 20.35 2.69 -1.92
CA ASP A 311 20.35 1.78 -3.06
C ASP A 311 19.01 1.03 -3.12
N ASP A 312 18.10 1.50 -3.98
CA ASP A 312 16.73 0.99 -4.12
C ASP A 312 16.65 -0.50 -4.50
N ARG A 313 17.74 -1.06 -5.04
CA ARG A 313 17.93 -2.49 -5.31
C ARG A 313 17.69 -3.39 -4.09
N LEU A 314 17.76 -2.85 -2.87
CA LEU A 314 17.33 -3.53 -1.63
C LEU A 314 15.88 -4.06 -1.72
N LEU A 315 15.00 -3.37 -2.45
CA LEU A 315 13.59 -3.73 -2.68
C LEU A 315 13.43 -4.67 -3.89
N CYS A 316 14.52 -5.00 -4.59
CA CYS A 316 14.60 -5.71 -5.86
C CYS A 316 15.61 -6.88 -5.85
N LEU A 317 15.93 -7.46 -4.69
CA LEU A 317 17.04 -8.43 -4.61
C LEU A 317 16.83 -9.71 -5.42
N GLY A 318 15.58 -10.11 -5.70
CA GLY A 318 15.28 -11.22 -6.60
C GLY A 318 15.62 -10.96 -8.08
N ASP A 319 15.78 -9.68 -8.45
CA ASP A 319 16.15 -9.23 -9.80
C ASP A 319 17.67 -9.00 -9.93
N HIS A 320 18.43 -9.10 -8.83
CA HIS A 320 19.86 -8.74 -8.75
C HIS A 320 20.76 -9.82 -8.11
N LEU A 321 20.19 -10.75 -7.34
CA LEU A 321 20.88 -11.86 -6.69
C LEU A 321 20.27 -13.19 -7.14
N GLU A 322 21.05 -14.27 -7.10
CA GLU A 322 20.55 -15.63 -7.38
C GLU A 322 19.75 -16.20 -6.19
N LEU A 323 18.63 -15.54 -5.85
CA LEU A 323 17.70 -16.02 -4.83
C LEU A 323 16.82 -17.17 -5.37
N PRO A 324 16.27 -18.04 -4.50
CA PRO A 324 15.34 -19.08 -4.90
C PRO A 324 14.15 -18.50 -5.68
N ARG A 325 13.96 -18.93 -6.93
CA ARG A 325 12.90 -18.41 -7.81
C ARG A 325 11.52 -18.86 -7.33
N VAL A 326 10.84 -18.00 -6.58
CA VAL A 326 9.46 -18.19 -6.14
C VAL A 326 8.50 -17.88 -7.29
N THR A 327 8.09 -18.90 -8.04
CA THR A 327 7.08 -18.77 -9.10
C THR A 327 5.66 -18.77 -8.52
N GLY A 328 4.99 -17.63 -8.52
CA GLY A 328 3.59 -17.53 -8.09
C GLY A 328 3.11 -16.09 -7.89
N THR A 329 1.86 -15.92 -7.47
CA THR A 329 1.23 -14.64 -7.11
C THR A 329 1.62 -14.12 -5.71
N ASP A 330 2.25 -14.98 -4.91
CA ASP A 330 2.33 -14.84 -3.44
C ASP A 330 3.53 -13.99 -2.97
N GLY A 331 3.73 -12.79 -3.52
CA GLY A 331 4.71 -11.82 -3.02
C GLY A 331 6.20 -12.22 -3.15
N GLY A 332 6.53 -13.30 -3.86
CA GLY A 332 7.91 -13.70 -4.11
C GLY A 332 8.64 -14.29 -2.89
N TYR A 333 9.97 -14.14 -2.88
CA TYR A 333 10.83 -14.53 -1.74
C TYR A 333 10.84 -13.39 -0.72
N MET A 334 10.44 -13.64 0.54
CA MET A 334 10.54 -12.62 1.60
C MET A 334 11.84 -12.79 2.40
N TYR A 335 12.56 -11.70 2.63
CA TYR A 335 13.90 -11.74 3.20
C TYR A 335 14.12 -10.67 4.26
N THR A 336 15.14 -10.89 5.08
CA THR A 336 15.81 -9.83 5.82
C THR A 336 17.31 -9.92 5.61
N LEU A 337 18.03 -8.87 6.03
CA LEU A 337 19.49 -8.78 5.97
C LEU A 337 20.01 -8.45 7.37
N ASP A 338 21.30 -8.68 7.60
CA ASP A 338 21.98 -8.10 8.76
C ASP A 338 22.05 -6.56 8.62
N PRO A 339 21.99 -5.77 9.71
CA PRO A 339 22.22 -4.32 9.67
C PRO A 339 23.49 -3.89 8.92
N VAL A 340 24.58 -4.67 9.00
CA VAL A 340 25.83 -4.42 8.26
C VAL A 340 25.64 -4.55 6.74
N ASP A 341 24.76 -5.47 6.31
CA ASP A 341 24.39 -5.63 4.91
C ASP A 341 23.33 -4.61 4.46
N MET A 342 22.40 -4.20 5.34
CA MET A 342 21.50 -3.07 5.08
C MET A 342 22.28 -1.77 4.84
N ALA A 343 23.36 -1.53 5.60
CA ALA A 343 24.24 -0.38 5.44
C ALA A 343 24.94 -0.34 4.06
N ARG A 344 25.15 -1.49 3.39
CA ARG A 344 25.66 -1.54 2.01
C ARG A 344 24.65 -1.03 0.96
N PHE A 345 23.38 -0.89 1.33
CA PHE A 345 22.35 -0.21 0.55
C PHE A 345 22.10 1.22 1.03
N GLY A 346 22.96 1.79 1.88
CA GLY A 346 22.77 3.14 2.43
C GLY A 346 21.67 3.25 3.49
N VAL A 347 21.13 2.11 3.96
CA VAL A 347 20.16 2.08 5.07
C VAL A 347 20.92 2.09 6.38
N CYS A 348 21.39 3.28 6.74
CA CYS A 348 22.28 3.55 7.86
C CYS A 348 21.53 3.67 9.20
N ASP A 349 22.28 3.81 10.30
CA ASP A 349 21.74 4.02 11.65
C ASP A 349 20.65 3.01 12.04
N VAL A 350 20.88 1.72 11.73
CA VAL A 350 20.03 0.60 12.12
C VAL A 350 20.54 0.01 13.43
N ALA A 351 19.89 0.36 14.54
CA ALA A 351 20.07 -0.33 15.82
C ALA A 351 19.19 -1.60 15.84
N ALA A 352 19.78 -2.75 16.15
CA ALA A 352 19.09 -4.03 16.31
C ALA A 352 19.75 -4.86 17.43
N PRO A 353 19.09 -5.89 17.99
CA PRO A 353 19.69 -6.77 18.99
C PRO A 353 20.78 -7.66 18.38
N ASP A 354 21.83 -7.98 19.14
CA ASP A 354 22.95 -8.82 18.68
C ASP A 354 22.52 -10.18 18.09
N ASP A 355 21.40 -10.75 18.56
CA ASP A 355 20.86 -12.01 18.05
C ASP A 355 19.84 -11.84 16.89
N TYR A 356 19.76 -10.67 16.25
CA TYR A 356 18.78 -10.34 15.20
C TYR A 356 18.73 -11.37 14.08
N VAL A 357 19.86 -11.63 13.41
CA VAL A 357 19.97 -12.63 12.33
C VAL A 357 19.59 -14.02 12.83
N ALA A 358 20.11 -14.43 13.99
CA ALA A 358 19.80 -15.73 14.57
C ALA A 358 18.30 -15.88 14.93
N ARG A 359 17.61 -14.79 15.30
CA ARG A 359 16.16 -14.76 15.52
C ARG A 359 15.39 -14.81 14.21
N ALA A 360 15.82 -14.09 13.17
CA ALA A 360 15.25 -14.16 11.84
C ALA A 360 15.32 -15.59 11.26
N GLU A 361 16.47 -16.26 11.39
CA GLU A 361 16.64 -17.65 10.99
C GLU A 361 15.75 -18.62 11.79
N ARG A 362 15.50 -18.37 13.08
CA ARG A 362 14.54 -19.17 13.87
C ARG A 362 13.10 -18.94 13.40
N TYR A 363 12.73 -17.69 13.15
CA TYR A 363 11.40 -17.33 12.63
C TYR A 363 11.14 -17.96 11.26
N PHE A 364 12.02 -17.75 10.28
CA PHE A 364 11.84 -18.30 8.93
C PHE A 364 11.83 -19.83 8.91
N ARG A 365 12.63 -20.51 9.76
CA ARG A 365 12.55 -21.98 9.92
C ARG A 365 11.23 -22.48 10.52
N SER A 366 10.57 -21.68 11.36
CA SER A 366 9.24 -22.03 11.89
C SER A 366 8.11 -21.85 10.86
N ARG A 367 8.32 -21.02 9.83
CA ARG A 367 7.35 -20.74 8.76
C ARG A 367 7.37 -21.78 7.64
N ALA A 368 7.09 -23.04 8.00
CA ALA A 368 6.95 -24.15 7.06
C ALA A 368 5.83 -23.93 6.02
N ASP A 369 4.80 -23.14 6.37
CA ASP A 369 3.74 -22.66 5.48
C ASP A 369 4.27 -21.80 4.30
N LEU A 370 5.42 -21.16 4.48
CA LEU A 370 6.08 -20.38 3.44
C LEU A 370 6.98 -21.26 2.53
N GLN A 371 7.12 -22.56 2.80
CA GLN A 371 7.73 -23.54 1.87
C GLN A 371 9.14 -23.17 1.36
N GLY A 372 9.98 -22.56 2.21
CA GLY A 372 11.32 -22.13 1.80
C GLY A 372 11.35 -20.86 0.94
N ARG A 373 10.21 -20.18 0.73
CA ARG A 373 10.11 -18.84 0.10
C ARG A 373 10.62 -17.71 1.01
N VAL A 374 11.43 -18.03 2.02
CA VAL A 374 11.92 -17.09 3.04
C VAL A 374 13.30 -17.42 3.58
N GLY A 375 14.07 -16.40 3.96
CA GLY A 375 15.36 -16.58 4.62
C GLY A 375 16.07 -15.27 4.97
N VAL A 376 17.22 -15.37 5.63
CA VAL A 376 18.16 -14.24 5.76
C VAL A 376 19.05 -14.22 4.53
N VAL A 377 19.14 -13.09 3.85
CA VAL A 377 20.09 -12.86 2.75
C VAL A 377 21.36 -12.26 3.35
N ARG A 378 22.51 -12.82 2.96
CA ARG A 378 23.85 -12.36 3.31
C ARG A 378 24.58 -11.96 2.04
N LEU A 379 25.05 -10.72 1.94
CA LEU A 379 25.79 -10.25 0.76
C LEU A 379 27.16 -10.92 0.61
N ALA A 380 27.69 -11.49 1.70
CA ALA A 380 28.90 -12.33 1.68
C ALA A 380 28.72 -13.60 0.81
N ASP A 381 27.50 -14.15 0.75
CA ASP A 381 27.18 -15.33 -0.05
C ASP A 381 26.96 -14.98 -1.54
N HIS A 382 26.96 -13.68 -1.88
CA HIS A 382 26.76 -13.15 -3.23
C HIS A 382 27.91 -12.20 -3.66
N PRO A 383 29.17 -12.70 -3.80
CA PRO A 383 30.35 -11.87 -4.05
C PRO A 383 30.35 -11.09 -5.39
N GLY A 384 29.42 -11.39 -6.30
CA GLY A 384 29.18 -10.59 -7.51
C GLY A 384 28.36 -9.33 -7.29
N PHE A 385 27.75 -9.15 -6.11
CA PHE A 385 26.97 -7.95 -5.79
C PHE A 385 27.88 -6.78 -5.41
N VAL A 386 27.86 -5.72 -6.21
CA VAL A 386 28.56 -4.46 -5.95
C VAL A 386 27.52 -3.37 -5.63
N PRO A 387 27.60 -2.69 -4.47
CA PRO A 387 26.80 -1.49 -4.15
C PRO A 387 26.90 -0.38 -5.20
N GLN A 388 25.87 0.46 -5.34
CA GLN A 388 25.94 1.57 -6.30
C GLN A 388 26.97 2.64 -5.85
N PRO A 389 27.74 3.25 -6.78
CA PRO A 389 28.65 4.34 -6.44
C PRO A 389 27.93 5.52 -5.78
N GLY A 390 28.47 6.03 -4.67
CA GLY A 390 27.86 7.10 -3.88
C GLY A 390 26.93 6.63 -2.76
N VAL A 391 26.58 5.34 -2.72
CA VAL A 391 25.89 4.71 -1.59
C VAL A 391 26.90 4.43 -0.49
N ALA A 392 26.86 5.22 0.58
CA ALA A 392 27.70 5.04 1.76
C ALA A 392 27.07 5.67 3.00
N CYS A 393 27.11 4.94 4.12
CA CYS A 393 26.99 5.56 5.44
C CYS A 393 28.22 6.44 5.69
N ARG A 394 28.00 7.62 6.29
CA ARG A 394 29.03 8.66 6.49
C ARG A 394 29.36 8.81 7.96
#